data_AF-A0A2V2RZX3-F1
#
_entry.id   AF-A0A2V2RZX3-F1
#
_cell.length_a   1.000
_cell.length_b   1.000
_cell.length_c   1.000
_cell.angle_alpha   90.00
_cell.angle_beta   90.00
_cell.angle_gamma   90.00
#
_symmetry.space_group_name_H-M   'P 1'
#
loop_
_entity.id
_entity.type
_entity.pdbx_description
1 polymer ?
#
loop_
_entity_poly.entity_id
_entity_poly.type
_entity_poly.pdbx_seq_one_letter_code
_entity_poly.pdbx_strand_id
1 'polypeptide(L)' 'MIGGDDIAGLAEIYDRFANAFERTSKDRLQARRKFFARLEMPYEREGRGVAYDGFRFEMVTRCKEYLRKN' A
#
# COMPACT_ATOMS: atom_id res chain seq x y z
N MET A 1 -5.20 -5.09 -13.58
CA MET A 1 -4.22 -5.79 -12.74
C MET A 1 -3.15 -4.76 -12.44
N ILE A 2 -2.95 -4.37 -11.18
CA ILE A 2 -1.89 -3.42 -10.79
C ILE A 2 -0.56 -3.91 -11.36
N GLY A 3 0.11 -3.08 -12.16
CA GLY A 3 1.39 -3.41 -12.79
C GLY A 3 2.49 -3.59 -11.74
N GLY A 4 3.56 -4.33 -12.08
CA GLY A 4 4.67 -4.57 -11.15
C GLY A 4 5.35 -3.29 -10.64
N ASP A 5 5.40 -2.24 -11.47
CA ASP A 5 5.95 -0.93 -11.12
C ASP A 5 5.12 -0.20 -10.04
N ASP A 6 3.78 -0.31 -10.13
CA ASP A 6 2.87 0.22 -9.12
C ASP A 6 3.01 -0.53 -7.77
N ILE A 7 3.28 -1.85 -7.80
CA ILE A 7 3.50 -2.64 -6.58
C ILE A 7 4.82 -2.25 -5.90
N ALA A 8 5.90 -2.04 -6.65
CA ALA A 8 7.18 -1.61 -6.09
C ALA A 8 7.02 -0.26 -5.35
N GLY A 9 6.41 0.72 -6.01
CA GLY A 9 6.17 2.04 -5.41
C GLY A 9 5.18 2.01 -4.24
N LEU A 10 4.20 1.10 -4.22
CA LEU A 10 3.32 0.87 -3.07
C LEU A 10 4.06 0.19 -1.92
N ALA A 11 4.92 -0.78 -2.22
CA ALA A 11 5.69 -1.55 -1.26
C ALA A 11 6.69 -0.66 -0.49
N GLU A 12 7.37 0.26 -1.17
CA GLU A 12 8.28 1.22 -0.50
C GLU A 12 7.55 2.16 0.47
N ILE A 13 6.35 2.64 0.09
CA ILE A 13 5.54 3.49 0.96
C ILE A 13 5.00 2.67 2.14
N TYR A 14 4.59 1.43 1.87
CA TYR A 14 4.15 0.50 2.90
C TYR A 14 5.27 0.18 3.90
N ASP A 15 6.49 -0.06 3.40
CA ASP A 15 7.68 -0.31 4.22
C ASP A 15 7.94 0.86 5.18
N ARG A 16 7.99 2.09 4.66
CA ARG A 16 8.15 3.30 5.50
C ARG A 16 7.03 3.47 6.52
N PHE A 17 5.80 3.09 6.17
CA PHE A 17 4.68 3.12 7.10
C PHE A 17 4.76 2.00 8.18
N ALA A 18 5.19 0.79 7.79
CA ALA A 18 5.19 -0.40 8.62
C ALA A 18 6.42 -0.50 9.52
N ASN A 19 7.59 -0.10 9.02
CA ASN A 19 8.89 -0.12 9.69
C ASN A 19 9.29 1.21 10.32
N ALA A 20 8.41 2.23 10.30
CA ALA A 20 8.64 3.46 11.06
C ALA A 20 8.78 3.14 12.56
N PHE A 21 9.99 3.37 13.09
CA PHE A 21 10.36 3.15 14.49
C PHE A 21 9.44 3.91 15.45
N GLU A 22 9.13 5.16 15.10
CA GLU A 22 8.20 5.99 15.87
C GLU A 22 6.79 5.96 15.30
N ARG A 23 5.87 5.37 16.07
CA ARG A 23 4.48 5.16 15.67
C ARG A 23 3.70 6.47 15.45
N THR A 24 4.17 7.57 16.01
CA THR A 24 3.57 8.92 15.94
C THR A 24 4.35 9.87 15.04
N SER A 25 5.46 9.42 14.44
CA SER A 25 6.28 10.31 13.62
C SER A 25 5.51 10.80 12.40
N LYS A 26 5.70 12.09 12.09
CA LYS A 26 5.07 12.76 10.95
C LYS A 26 5.32 12.02 9.65
N ASP A 27 6.48 11.39 9.53
CA ASP A 27 6.87 10.55 8.40
C ASP A 27 5.92 9.35 8.23
N ARG A 28 5.68 8.59 9.30
CA ARG A 28 4.73 7.46 9.28
C ARG A 28 3.31 7.89 8.92
N LEU A 29 2.85 9.01 9.48
CA LEU A 29 1.52 9.55 9.16
C LEU A 29 1.42 10.00 7.70
N GLN A 30 2.48 10.60 7.16
CA GLN A 30 2.57 10.93 5.74
C GLN A 30 2.60 9.69 4.85
N ALA A 31 3.44 8.70 5.18
CA ALA A 31 3.54 7.44 4.44
C ALA A 31 2.19 6.72 4.43
N ARG A 32 1.51 6.66 5.58
CA ARG A 32 0.15 6.14 5.68
C ARG A 32 -0.80 6.86 4.73
N ARG A 33 -0.87 8.20 4.78
CA ARG A 33 -1.75 8.99 3.89
C ARG A 33 -1.43 8.75 2.41
N LYS A 34 -0.14 8.75 2.03
CA LYS A 34 0.32 8.48 0.67
C LYS A 34 -0.06 7.08 0.21
N PHE A 35 0.03 6.07 1.08
CA PHE A 35 -0.36 4.70 0.79
C PHE A 35 -1.86 4.62 0.49
N PHE A 36 -2.71 5.16 1.36
CA PHE A 36 -4.17 5.17 1.15
C PHE A 36 -4.57 5.94 -0.12
N ALA A 37 -3.97 7.11 -0.36
CA ALA A 37 -4.24 7.90 -1.57
C ALA A 37 -3.85 7.15 -2.85
N ARG A 38 -2.72 6.42 -2.84
CA ARG A 38 -2.32 5.58 -3.97
C ARG A 38 -3.23 4.37 -4.19
N LEU A 39 -3.99 3.95 -3.18
CA LEU A 39 -4.97 2.86 -3.32
C LEU A 39 -6.29 3.32 -3.91
N GLU A 40 -6.61 4.62 -3.91
CA GLU A 40 -7.88 5.15 -4.44
C GLU A 40 -8.00 4.88 -5.95
N MET A 41 -7.02 5.26 -6.76
CA MET A 41 -7.08 5.06 -8.22
C MET A 41 -7.18 3.57 -8.62
N PRO A 42 -6.37 2.64 -8.06
CA PRO A 42 -6.52 1.22 -8.33
C PRO A 42 -7.86 0.65 -7.85
N TYR A 43 -8.36 1.11 -6.69
CA TYR A 43 -9.65 0.68 -6.17
C TYR A 43 -10.81 1.15 -7.05
N GLU A 44 -10.78 2.38 -7.57
CA GLU A 44 -11.80 2.88 -8.49
C GLU A 44 -11.82 2.12 -9.83
N ARG A 45 -10.65 1.66 -10.29
CA ARG A 45 -10.50 0.92 -11.55
C ARG A 45 -10.82 -0.57 -11.42
N GLU A 46 -10.34 -1.21 -10.36
CA GLU A 46 -10.36 -2.67 -10.21
C GLU A 46 -11.16 -3.17 -9.00
N GLY A 47 -11.40 -2.29 -8.02
CA GLY A 47 -12.13 -2.59 -6.80
C GLY A 47 -13.65 -2.55 -6.94
N ARG A 48 -14.19 -2.26 -8.14
CA ARG A 48 -15.64 -2.31 -8.42
C ARG A 48 -16.15 -3.76 -8.27
N GLY A 49 -16.54 -4.12 -7.05
CA GLY A 49 -17.07 -5.44 -6.70
C GLY A 49 -16.52 -6.01 -5.40
N VAL A 50 -15.50 -5.39 -4.79
CA VAL A 50 -14.94 -5.81 -3.51
C VAL A 50 -14.99 -4.66 -2.50
N ALA A 51 -15.19 -4.97 -1.23
CA ALA A 51 -15.09 -3.97 -0.18
C ALA A 51 -13.66 -3.40 -0.12
N TYR A 52 -13.54 -2.10 0.15
CA TYR A 52 -12.25 -1.41 0.24
C TYR A 52 -11.28 -2.08 1.22
N ASP A 53 -11.76 -2.59 2.35
CA ASP A 53 -10.91 -3.34 3.30
C ASP A 53 -10.36 -4.64 2.71
N GLY A 54 -11.14 -5.35 1.90
CA GLY A 54 -10.69 -6.56 1.19
C GLY A 54 -9.63 -6.23 0.15
N PHE A 55 -9.86 -5.19 -0.65
CA PHE A 55 -8.89 -4.68 -1.61
C PHE A 55 -7.60 -4.23 -0.91
N ARG A 56 -7.71 -3.47 0.17
CA ARG A 56 -6.55 -3.03 0.97
C ARG A 56 -5.76 -4.22 1.50
N PHE A 57 -6.42 -5.25 2.00
CA PHE A 57 -5.76 -6.43 2.52
C PHE A 57 -4.97 -7.18 1.44
N GLU A 58 -5.56 -7.33 0.25
CA GLU A 58 -4.87 -7.91 -0.90
C GLU A 58 -3.63 -7.09 -1.28
N MET A 59 -3.77 -5.75 -1.36
CA MET A 59 -2.65 -4.87 -1.73
C MET A 59 -1.52 -4.90 -0.70
N VAL A 60 -1.85 -4.92 0.59
CA VAL A 60 -0.86 -5.09 1.66
C VAL A 60 -0.15 -6.45 1.53
N THR A 61 -0.88 -7.50 1.20
CA THR A 61 -0.30 -8.84 1.01
C THR A 61 0.70 -8.82 -0.14
N ARG A 62 0.32 -8.25 -1.29
CA ARG A 62 1.22 -8.10 -2.44
C ARG A 62 2.46 -7.25 -2.14
N CYS A 63 2.29 -6.16 -1.38
CA CYS A 63 3.43 -5.33 -0.93
C CYS A 63 4.40 -6.14 -0.06
N LYS A 64 3.88 -6.92 0.89
CA LYS A 64 4.71 -7.80 1.74
C LYS A 64 5.42 -8.87 0.92
N GLU A 65 4.73 -9.48 -0.04
CA GLU A 65 5.35 -10.48 -0.92
C GLU A 65 6.48 -9.88 -1.76
N TYR A 66 6.30 -8.66 -2.25
CA TYR A 66 7.33 -7.92 -2.97
C TYR A 66 8.56 -7.65 -2.08
N LEU A 67 8.35 -7.13 -0.86
CA LEU A 67 9.41 -6.86 0.12
C LEU A 67 10.08 -8.13 0.67
N ARG A 68 9.48 -9.31 0.50
CA ARG A 68 10.11 -10.60 0.88
C ARG A 68 10.98 -11.17 -0.23
N LYS A 69 10.73 -10.77 -1.48
CA LYS A 69 11.45 -11.25 -2.66
C LYS A 69 12.62 -10.35 -3.06
N ASN A 70 12.63 -9.11 -2.59
CA ASN A 70 13.67 -8.10 -2.81
C ASN A 70 14.25 -7.68 -1.46
#